data_AF-A0A9X0BLX4-F1
#
_entry.id   AF-A0A9X0BLX4-F1
#
_cell.length_a   1.000
_cell.length_b   1.000
_cell.length_c   1.000
_cell.angle_alpha   90.00
_cell.angle_beta   90.00
_cell.angle_gamma   90.00
#
_symmetry.space_group_name_H-M   'P 1'
#
loop_
_entity.id
_entity.type
_entity.pdbx_description
1 polymer ?
#
loop_
_entity_poly.entity_id
_entity_poly.type
_entity_poly.pdbx_seq_one_letter_code
_entity_poly.pdbx_strand_id
1 'polypeptide(L)'
;MTEGKSIAVIGAGIFGLSLAIALRDRNYEVTVFDRSQYDANGYDPTADDVQAASADHNKIFRASYGKEIHYQRLALESRGAWVSEDEKRGSTGQDDGSNNGLFVNSGMLRIQPFDHLATLEKETLANMQRDGLRDTQFVKSDLADCERADKLGWKDKILNFRIPDSESTYEAVLDSLAGFVRCSNACAHYQKVAAGKGVKFHFGPQEGAVDYLVKVKSDIEPGKDKVTGLKTKDGVVHDADAVVVAAGSFSTQILPDLSYHLESSAGSLATFKIDKSNTELWDKYSPERFPVMTWKSTPRAPLWKRYRETPEGLVKIGYRGVKWTNFQPAPKDTPFTQDGQWSVPLPVEECSLLPEPALYAIKQFVSIFLPEFDSTPFFSTKLCWYTDSLDNSFVVSTYFLPLQDIRVDLILNQIDHVPTYAEKSVFVCTGGSGHGAKFLPVLGKHAADIFEYGDQSSSFMRPFWRWRPDAPRRNGLEEGPGGPRNISHN
;
A
#
# COMPACT_ATOMS: atom_id res chain seq x y z
N MET A 1 14.04 -16.04 -33.72
CA MET A 1 13.71 -15.73 -32.32
C MET A 1 12.20 -15.57 -32.27
N THR A 2 11.50 -16.32 -31.43
CA THR A 2 10.07 -16.09 -31.20
C THR A 2 9.93 -14.69 -30.60
N GLU A 3 9.10 -13.83 -31.20
CA GLU A 3 8.74 -12.52 -30.62
C GLU A 3 8.27 -12.74 -29.16
N GLY A 4 8.79 -11.95 -28.24
CA GLY A 4 8.38 -12.01 -26.83
C GLY A 4 6.94 -11.54 -26.70
N LYS A 5 6.14 -12.20 -25.84
CA LYS A 5 4.77 -11.76 -25.58
C LYS A 5 4.77 -10.33 -25.03
N SER A 6 3.87 -9.50 -25.52
CA SER A 6 3.73 -8.10 -25.13
C SER A 6 2.69 -7.92 -24.03
N ILE A 7 3.04 -7.15 -22.99
CA ILE A 7 2.21 -6.89 -21.81
C ILE A 7 2.06 -5.38 -21.62
N ALA A 8 0.82 -4.92 -21.59
CA ALA A 8 0.49 -3.54 -21.20
C ALA A 8 0.14 -3.49 -19.71
N VAL A 9 0.83 -2.66 -18.93
CA VAL A 9 0.58 -2.48 -17.49
C VAL A 9 -0.03 -1.11 -17.24
N ILE A 10 -1.21 -1.07 -16.61
CA ILE A 10 -1.92 0.17 -16.28
C ILE A 10 -1.62 0.54 -14.84
N GLY A 11 -0.86 1.63 -14.67
CA GLY A 11 -0.44 2.20 -13.39
C GLY A 11 1.07 2.03 -13.14
N ALA A 12 1.79 3.13 -12.99
CA ALA A 12 3.21 3.18 -12.64
C ALA A 12 3.45 3.43 -11.14
N GLY A 13 2.53 2.94 -10.31
CA GLY A 13 2.68 2.93 -8.85
C GLY A 13 3.43 1.69 -8.34
N ILE A 14 3.27 1.39 -7.04
CA ILE A 14 3.98 0.29 -6.37
C ILE A 14 3.81 -1.06 -7.08
N PHE A 15 2.57 -1.44 -7.37
CA PHE A 15 2.26 -2.76 -7.92
C PHE A 15 2.72 -2.88 -9.37
N GLY A 16 2.42 -1.87 -10.18
CA GLY A 16 2.78 -1.88 -11.61
C GLY A 16 4.28 -1.81 -11.85
N LEU A 17 5.03 -0.96 -11.13
CA LEU A 17 6.49 -0.90 -11.25
C LEU A 17 7.15 -2.23 -10.84
N SER A 18 6.73 -2.79 -9.69
CA SER A 18 7.26 -4.05 -9.20
C SER A 18 7.02 -5.18 -10.21
N LEU A 19 5.80 -5.31 -10.71
CA LEU A 19 5.42 -6.35 -11.66
C LEU A 19 6.07 -6.13 -13.04
N ALA A 20 6.16 -4.90 -13.54
CA ALA A 20 6.80 -4.60 -14.81
C ALA A 20 8.27 -5.03 -14.85
N ILE A 21 9.03 -4.77 -13.77
CA ILE A 21 10.41 -5.24 -13.63
C ILE A 21 10.46 -6.77 -13.66
N ALA A 22 9.61 -7.42 -12.86
CA ALA A 22 9.61 -8.89 -12.75
C ALA A 22 9.21 -9.57 -14.06
N LEU A 23 8.23 -9.04 -14.80
CA LEU A 23 7.86 -9.54 -16.13
C LEU A 23 8.98 -9.30 -17.13
N ARG A 24 9.64 -8.13 -17.08
CA ARG A 24 10.75 -7.87 -17.98
C ARG A 24 11.92 -8.83 -17.75
N ASP A 25 12.21 -9.16 -16.49
CA ASP A 25 13.22 -10.17 -16.12
C ASP A 25 12.86 -11.60 -16.58
N ARG A 26 11.59 -11.85 -16.92
CA ARG A 26 11.10 -13.09 -17.52
C ARG A 26 10.95 -13.01 -19.06
N ASN A 27 11.58 -12.02 -19.69
CA ASN A 27 11.63 -11.80 -21.15
C ASN A 27 10.32 -11.36 -21.83
N TYR A 28 9.35 -10.83 -21.09
CA TYR A 28 8.20 -10.14 -21.69
C TYR A 28 8.60 -8.77 -22.26
N GLU A 29 7.93 -8.34 -23.31
CA GLU A 29 7.93 -6.94 -23.73
C GLU A 29 6.92 -6.18 -22.89
N VAL A 30 7.34 -5.15 -22.15
CA VAL A 30 6.47 -4.47 -21.18
C VAL A 30 6.37 -2.98 -21.50
N THR A 31 5.14 -2.49 -21.58
CA THR A 31 4.82 -1.07 -21.69
C THR A 31 3.90 -0.66 -20.54
N VAL A 32 4.28 0.38 -19.81
CA VAL A 32 3.53 0.89 -18.65
C VAL A 32 2.83 2.20 -19.01
N PHE A 33 1.57 2.34 -18.64
CA PHE A 33 0.73 3.52 -18.87
C PHE A 33 0.32 4.12 -17.53
N ASP A 34 0.56 5.41 -17.31
CA ASP A 34 0.05 6.13 -16.13
C ASP A 34 -0.44 7.53 -16.49
N ARG A 35 -1.56 7.93 -15.89
CA ARG A 35 -2.16 9.25 -16.10
C ARG A 35 -1.35 10.42 -15.55
N SER A 36 -0.39 10.15 -14.65
CA SER A 36 0.42 11.18 -13.98
C SER A 36 1.72 11.40 -14.75
N GLN A 37 2.23 12.64 -14.79
CA GLN A 37 3.46 12.98 -15.53
C GLN A 37 4.74 12.69 -14.71
N TYR A 38 4.99 11.42 -14.37
CA TYR A 38 6.07 11.05 -13.43
C TYR A 38 7.50 11.28 -13.93
N ASP A 39 7.71 11.28 -15.24
CA ASP A 39 8.97 11.66 -15.86
C ASP A 39 9.30 13.16 -15.70
N ALA A 40 8.27 14.01 -15.58
CA ALA A 40 8.44 15.44 -15.33
C ALA A 40 8.45 15.78 -13.82
N ASN A 41 7.55 15.19 -13.03
CA ASN A 41 7.37 15.55 -11.62
C ASN A 41 8.15 14.66 -10.64
N GLY A 42 8.77 13.56 -11.09
CA GLY A 42 9.60 12.70 -10.24
C GLY A 42 8.86 12.05 -9.07
N TYR A 43 7.55 11.81 -9.19
CA TYR A 43 6.67 11.34 -8.12
C TYR A 43 6.51 12.34 -6.96
N ASP A 44 6.67 13.64 -7.20
CA ASP A 44 6.45 14.68 -6.19
C ASP A 44 5.01 14.61 -5.64
N PRO A 45 4.83 14.36 -4.33
CA PRO A 45 3.50 14.27 -3.73
C PRO A 45 2.73 15.60 -3.67
N THR A 46 3.42 16.72 -3.93
CA THR A 46 2.87 18.08 -3.94
C THR A 46 2.48 18.57 -5.33
N ALA A 47 2.77 17.81 -6.39
CA ALA A 47 2.38 18.16 -7.75
C ALA A 47 0.85 18.12 -7.94
N ASP A 48 0.34 19.07 -8.73
CA ASP A 48 -1.10 19.32 -8.91
C ASP A 48 -1.86 18.15 -9.58
N ASP A 49 -1.18 17.24 -10.27
CA ASP A 49 -1.80 16.12 -11.00
C ASP A 49 -1.71 14.77 -10.25
N VAL A 50 -1.14 14.75 -9.04
CA VAL A 50 -0.75 13.49 -8.37
C VAL A 50 -1.72 13.05 -7.27
N GLN A 51 -2.48 12.01 -7.57
CA GLN A 51 -3.40 11.32 -6.64
C GLN A 51 -2.94 9.93 -6.18
N ALA A 52 -1.85 9.41 -6.73
CA ALA A 52 -1.44 8.05 -6.42
C ALA A 52 -1.02 7.89 -4.96
N ALA A 53 -1.51 6.85 -4.29
CA ALA A 53 -1.07 6.49 -2.94
C ALA A 53 0.45 6.25 -2.83
N SER A 54 1.11 5.95 -3.94
CA SER A 54 2.55 5.70 -4.04
C SER A 54 3.40 6.97 -4.06
N ALA A 55 2.83 8.11 -4.47
CA ALA A 55 3.50 9.40 -4.41
C ALA A 55 3.27 9.99 -3.02
N ASP A 56 4.25 9.77 -2.16
CA ASP A 56 4.24 10.20 -0.76
C ASP A 56 5.69 10.31 -0.29
N HIS A 57 5.96 11.25 0.60
CA HIS A 57 7.28 11.43 1.20
C HIS A 57 7.79 10.15 1.88
N ASN A 58 6.91 9.45 2.62
CA ASN A 58 7.27 8.22 3.31
C ASN A 58 6.09 7.27 3.54
N LYS A 59 6.34 5.98 3.75
CA LYS A 59 5.32 4.97 4.13
C LYS A 59 5.88 3.99 5.15
N ILE A 60 5.06 3.58 6.12
CA ILE A 60 5.47 2.64 7.17
C ILE A 60 5.97 1.34 6.55
N PHE A 61 7.14 0.95 7.02
CA PHE A 61 7.65 -0.40 6.93
C PHE A 61 7.52 -1.07 8.30
N ARG A 62 6.91 -2.25 8.34
CA ARG A 62 6.86 -3.10 9.53
C ARG A 62 6.69 -4.55 9.13
N ALA A 63 7.23 -5.46 9.93
CA ALA A 63 7.03 -6.90 9.79
C ALA A 63 6.00 -7.47 10.77
N SER A 64 5.67 -6.75 11.84
CA SER A 64 4.64 -7.15 12.80
C SER A 64 3.24 -7.14 12.15
N TYR A 65 2.65 -8.31 11.91
CA TYR A 65 1.32 -8.46 11.28
C TYR A 65 0.27 -9.18 12.15
N GLY A 66 0.59 -9.42 13.44
CA GLY A 66 -0.32 -10.11 14.35
C GLY A 66 -0.56 -11.54 13.87
N LYS A 67 -1.79 -11.88 13.52
CA LYS A 67 -2.19 -13.22 13.06
C LYS A 67 -1.82 -13.52 11.60
N GLU A 68 -1.56 -12.49 10.80
CA GLU A 68 -1.32 -12.65 9.36
C GLU A 68 0.15 -13.01 9.06
N ILE A 69 0.55 -14.21 9.47
CA ILE A 69 1.95 -14.69 9.40
C ILE A 69 2.51 -14.68 7.98
N HIS A 70 1.69 -14.93 6.97
CA HIS A 70 2.11 -14.87 5.57
C HIS A 70 2.59 -13.45 5.18
N TYR A 71 1.91 -12.39 5.65
CA TYR A 71 2.38 -11.02 5.44
C TYR A 71 3.59 -10.66 6.31
N GLN A 72 3.72 -11.23 7.51
CA GLN A 72 4.93 -11.08 8.32
C GLN A 72 6.15 -11.61 7.57
N ARG A 73 6.06 -12.83 7.02
CA ARG A 73 7.13 -13.46 6.26
C ARG A 73 7.45 -12.70 4.97
N LEU A 74 6.43 -12.29 4.22
CA LEU A 74 6.63 -11.44 3.03
C LEU A 74 7.28 -10.10 3.40
N ALA A 75 6.94 -9.52 4.55
CA ALA A 75 7.54 -8.28 5.00
C ALA A 75 9.01 -8.48 5.36
N LEU A 76 9.41 -9.61 5.94
CA LEU A 76 10.82 -9.91 6.20
C LEU A 76 11.60 -10.13 4.91
N GLU A 77 11.03 -10.84 3.93
CA GLU A 77 11.62 -10.96 2.59
C GLU A 77 11.83 -9.57 1.98
N SER A 78 10.78 -8.74 2.03
CA SER A 78 10.85 -7.37 1.52
C SER A 78 11.86 -6.51 2.28
N ARG A 79 12.03 -6.72 3.60
CA ARG A 79 13.01 -6.01 4.42
C ARG A 79 14.42 -6.30 3.90
N GLY A 80 14.73 -7.57 3.68
CA GLY A 80 16.02 -7.99 3.14
C GLY A 80 16.30 -7.36 1.77
N ALA A 81 15.28 -7.31 0.91
CA ALA A 81 15.38 -6.68 -0.40
C ALA A 81 15.63 -5.16 -0.32
N TRP A 82 14.95 -4.44 0.60
CA TRP A 82 15.21 -3.02 0.83
C TRP A 82 16.63 -2.74 1.29
N VAL A 83 17.10 -3.50 2.29
CA VAL A 83 18.47 -3.35 2.82
C VAL A 83 19.49 -3.62 1.73
N SER A 84 19.32 -4.70 0.96
CA SER A 84 20.21 -5.01 -0.16
C SER A 84 20.20 -3.93 -1.25
N GLU A 85 19.05 -3.30 -1.50
CA GLU A 85 18.96 -2.22 -2.48
C GLU A 85 19.68 -0.96 -2.00
N ASP A 86 19.56 -0.62 -0.71
CA ASP A 86 20.27 0.50 -0.11
C ASP A 86 21.79 0.25 -0.06
N GLU A 87 22.24 -0.97 0.23
CA GLU A 87 23.65 -1.36 0.17
C GLU A 87 24.25 -1.15 -1.23
N LYS A 88 23.54 -1.55 -2.29
CA LYS A 88 23.98 -1.30 -3.68
C LYS A 88 24.08 0.19 -4.02
N ARG A 89 23.27 1.02 -3.35
CA ARG A 89 23.25 2.47 -3.48
C ARG A 89 24.25 3.17 -2.56
N GLY A 90 25.05 2.41 -1.80
CA GLY A 90 26.04 2.96 -0.87
C GLY A 90 25.45 3.55 0.41
N SER A 91 24.19 3.21 0.74
CA SER A 91 23.53 3.61 1.99
C SER A 91 23.69 2.51 3.05
N THR A 92 23.90 2.92 4.30
CA THR A 92 24.06 2.02 5.45
C THR A 92 22.75 1.78 6.23
N GLY A 93 21.61 2.27 5.71
CA GLY A 93 20.28 2.11 6.31
C GLY A 93 19.99 3.01 7.52
N GLN A 94 20.97 3.84 7.93
CA GLN A 94 20.79 5.00 8.81
C GLN A 94 20.52 6.25 7.95
N ASP A 95 19.78 7.23 8.46
CA ASP A 95 19.60 8.49 7.74
C ASP A 95 20.86 9.35 7.88
N ASP A 96 21.68 9.37 6.84
CA ASP A 96 22.88 10.22 6.75
C ASP A 96 22.55 11.61 6.18
N GLY A 97 21.27 11.96 6.04
CA GLY A 97 20.81 13.18 5.38
C GLY A 97 21.02 13.18 3.88
N SER A 98 21.59 12.11 3.30
CA SER A 98 21.60 11.89 1.86
C SER A 98 20.28 11.27 1.42
N ASN A 99 19.85 11.58 0.20
CA ASN A 99 18.67 10.93 -0.40
C ASN A 99 18.99 9.52 -0.97
N ASN A 100 20.12 8.92 -0.55
CA ASN A 100 20.57 7.63 -1.09
C ASN A 100 19.87 6.44 -0.45
N GLY A 101 19.48 6.49 0.82
CA GLY A 101 18.67 5.44 1.45
C GLY A 101 17.19 5.52 1.05
N LEU A 102 16.61 4.41 0.62
CA LEU A 102 15.18 4.26 0.36
C LEU A 102 14.43 3.73 1.58
N PHE A 103 15.05 2.87 2.37
CA PHE A 103 14.51 2.36 3.62
C PHE A 103 15.33 2.88 4.80
N VAL A 104 14.64 3.50 5.76
CA VAL A 104 15.31 4.02 6.96
C VAL A 104 14.80 3.26 8.17
N ASN A 105 15.76 2.65 8.86
CA ASN A 105 15.49 1.83 10.03
C ASN A 105 15.33 2.68 11.30
N SER A 106 14.27 3.46 11.36
CA SER A 106 13.97 4.29 12.53
C SER A 106 13.35 3.50 13.69
N GLY A 107 12.97 2.24 13.48
CA GLY A 107 12.16 1.46 14.42
C GLY A 107 10.71 1.90 14.42
N MET A 108 9.84 1.12 15.06
CA MET A 108 8.42 1.46 15.25
C MET A 108 7.96 1.20 16.67
N LEU A 109 7.46 2.22 17.34
CA LEU A 109 6.84 2.15 18.65
C LEU A 109 5.33 1.91 18.51
N ARG A 110 4.90 0.71 18.89
CA ARG A 110 3.48 0.30 18.93
C ARG A 110 2.89 0.59 20.31
N ILE A 111 2.27 1.76 20.42
CA ILE A 111 1.67 2.26 21.64
C ILE A 111 0.30 1.62 21.83
N GLN A 112 0.07 1.08 23.02
CA GLN A 112 -1.17 0.43 23.41
C GLN A 112 -2.20 1.48 23.85
N PRO A 113 -3.51 1.17 23.80
CA PRO A 113 -4.55 2.04 24.37
C PRO A 113 -4.49 2.15 25.91
N PHE A 114 -3.72 1.29 26.57
CA PHE A 114 -3.67 1.14 28.02
C PHE A 114 -2.23 1.13 28.53
N ASP A 115 -2.06 1.07 29.85
CA ASP A 115 -0.79 0.90 30.56
C ASP A 115 -0.27 -0.54 30.62
N HIS A 116 -0.91 -1.45 29.88
CA HIS A 116 -0.51 -2.86 29.76
C HIS A 116 -0.69 -3.38 28.32
N LEU A 117 -0.05 -4.51 28.01
CA LEU A 117 -0.14 -5.12 26.69
C LEU A 117 -1.55 -5.67 26.42
N ALA A 118 -2.16 -5.19 25.34
CA ALA A 118 -3.41 -5.75 24.83
C ALA A 118 -3.20 -7.17 24.28
N THR A 119 -4.27 -7.98 24.24
CA THR A 119 -4.23 -9.37 23.77
C THR A 119 -3.61 -9.53 22.38
N LEU A 120 -3.94 -8.63 21.45
CA LEU A 120 -3.39 -8.65 20.09
C LEU A 120 -1.88 -8.40 20.05
N GLU A 121 -1.35 -7.55 20.94
CA GLU A 121 0.09 -7.28 21.01
C GLU A 121 0.83 -8.48 21.61
N LYS A 122 0.27 -9.12 22.65
CA LYS A 122 0.80 -10.37 23.21
C LYS A 122 0.88 -11.47 22.15
N GLU A 123 -0.16 -11.60 21.34
CA GLU A 123 -0.18 -12.54 20.22
C GLU A 123 0.82 -12.18 19.13
N THR A 124 0.98 -10.89 18.83
CA THR A 124 2.01 -10.39 17.90
C THR A 124 3.40 -10.80 18.39
N LEU A 125 3.72 -10.59 19.67
CA LEU A 125 4.98 -11.00 20.27
C LEU A 125 5.20 -12.52 20.21
N ALA A 126 4.17 -13.32 20.51
CA ALA A 126 4.24 -14.78 20.44
C ALA A 126 4.51 -15.28 19.00
N ASN A 127 3.91 -14.62 18.00
CA ASN A 127 4.12 -14.94 16.60
C ASN A 127 5.51 -14.51 16.11
N MET A 128 6.00 -13.34 16.54
CA MET A 128 7.36 -12.91 16.29
C MET A 128 8.37 -13.89 16.93
N GLN A 129 8.12 -14.38 18.14
CA GLN A 129 8.93 -15.43 18.78
C GLN A 129 8.94 -16.73 17.97
N ARG A 130 7.78 -17.15 17.43
CA ARG A 130 7.68 -18.38 16.63
C ARG A 130 8.54 -18.32 15.36
N ASP A 131 8.65 -17.16 14.74
CA ASP A 131 9.52 -16.94 13.59
C ASP A 131 10.96 -16.52 13.99
N GLY A 132 11.32 -16.60 15.28
CA GLY A 132 12.70 -16.34 15.77
C GLY A 132 13.07 -14.86 15.91
N LEU A 133 12.10 -13.97 16.03
CA LEU A 133 12.28 -12.51 15.95
C LEU A 133 12.04 -11.79 17.29
N ARG A 134 11.86 -12.52 18.40
CA ARG A 134 11.55 -11.90 19.71
C ARG A 134 12.60 -10.90 20.17
N ASP A 135 13.87 -11.16 19.85
CA ASP A 135 15.00 -10.31 20.26
C ASP A 135 14.96 -8.91 19.60
N THR A 136 14.17 -8.75 18.54
CA THR A 136 13.95 -7.49 17.82
C THR A 136 12.79 -6.65 18.37
N GLN A 137 12.05 -7.20 19.33
CA GLN A 137 10.91 -6.55 19.97
C GLN A 137 11.29 -6.15 21.39
N PHE A 138 10.94 -4.93 21.83
CA PHE A 138 11.29 -4.43 23.16
C PHE A 138 10.03 -3.91 23.85
N VAL A 139 9.54 -4.66 24.84
CA VAL A 139 8.41 -4.26 25.68
C VAL A 139 8.90 -3.24 26.71
N LYS A 140 8.28 -2.07 26.74
CA LYS A 140 8.70 -0.94 27.59
C LYS A 140 8.71 -1.28 29.08
N SER A 141 7.77 -2.10 29.56
CA SER A 141 7.70 -2.50 30.98
C SER A 141 8.59 -3.71 31.34
N ASP A 142 9.22 -4.36 30.37
CA ASP A 142 10.07 -5.53 30.61
C ASP A 142 11.53 -5.09 30.80
N LEU A 143 12.10 -5.41 31.97
CA LEU A 143 13.46 -4.98 32.34
C LEU A 143 14.52 -5.60 31.42
N ALA A 144 14.37 -6.88 31.05
CA ALA A 144 15.34 -7.56 30.19
C ALA A 144 15.31 -6.99 28.77
N ASP A 145 14.13 -6.62 28.27
CA ASP A 145 13.99 -5.89 27.01
C ASP A 145 14.60 -4.49 27.08
N CYS A 146 14.40 -3.75 28.17
CA CYS A 146 15.01 -2.43 28.35
C CYS A 146 16.54 -2.50 28.37
N GLU A 147 17.12 -3.46 29.11
CA GLU A 147 18.57 -3.69 29.13
C GLU A 147 19.10 -4.11 27.77
N ARG A 148 18.37 -4.94 27.02
CA ARG A 148 18.74 -5.34 25.66
C ARG A 148 18.65 -4.15 24.69
N ALA A 149 17.63 -3.31 24.82
CA ALA A 149 17.48 -2.09 24.01
C ALA A 149 18.63 -1.12 24.26
N ASP A 150 19.08 -0.95 25.51
CA ASP A 150 20.24 -0.11 25.86
C ASP A 150 21.51 -0.60 25.15
N LYS A 151 21.82 -1.90 25.29
CA LYS A 151 22.99 -2.53 24.66
C LYS A 151 23.00 -2.43 23.14
N LEU A 152 21.82 -2.38 22.52
CA LEU A 152 21.65 -2.33 21.06
C LEU A 152 21.38 -0.91 20.53
N GLY A 153 21.41 0.13 21.37
CA GLY A 153 21.22 1.52 20.96
C GLY A 153 19.77 1.92 20.65
N TRP A 154 18.78 1.18 21.16
CA TRP A 154 17.35 1.42 20.94
C TRP A 154 16.63 2.11 22.11
N LYS A 155 17.30 2.25 23.27
CA LYS A 155 16.69 2.76 24.51
C LYS A 155 16.02 4.12 24.35
N ASP A 156 16.67 5.06 23.66
CA ASP A 156 16.15 6.42 23.49
C ASP A 156 14.87 6.47 22.64
N LYS A 157 14.58 5.40 21.90
CA LYS A 157 13.35 5.26 21.09
C LYS A 157 12.21 4.57 21.85
N ILE A 158 12.43 4.11 23.07
CA ILE A 158 11.38 3.62 23.96
C ILE A 158 10.77 4.83 24.69
N LEU A 159 9.88 5.54 23.97
CA LEU A 159 9.28 6.79 24.45
C LEU A 159 8.20 6.55 25.50
N ASN A 160 8.11 7.46 26.47
CA ASN A 160 7.11 7.44 27.54
C ASN A 160 6.06 8.53 27.30
N PHE A 161 4.79 8.13 27.23
CA PHE A 161 3.66 9.05 27.08
C PHE A 161 2.65 8.83 28.21
N ARG A 162 2.29 9.90 28.90
CA ARG A 162 1.28 9.87 29.97
C ARG A 162 -0.10 9.63 29.38
N ILE A 163 -0.91 8.81 30.04
CA ILE A 163 -2.32 8.66 29.68
C ILE A 163 -3.07 9.90 30.20
N PRO A 164 -3.85 10.62 29.36
CA PRO A 164 -4.65 11.74 29.82
C PRO A 164 -5.49 11.36 31.04
N ASP A 165 -5.55 12.27 32.02
CA ASP A 165 -6.29 12.10 33.28
C ASP A 165 -5.88 10.90 34.14
N SER A 166 -4.67 10.36 33.94
CA SER A 166 -4.11 9.24 34.71
C SER A 166 -2.66 9.52 35.15
N GLU A 167 -2.21 8.88 36.23
CA GLU A 167 -0.80 8.87 36.65
C GLU A 167 0.03 7.81 35.90
N SER A 168 -0.63 6.90 35.16
CA SER A 168 0.03 5.87 34.36
C SER A 168 0.53 6.39 33.01
N THR A 169 1.46 5.63 32.40
CA THR A 169 1.92 5.85 31.03
C THR A 169 1.45 4.72 30.12
N TYR A 170 1.19 5.02 28.84
CA TYR A 170 0.81 4.00 27.85
C TYR A 170 1.88 2.93 27.72
N GLU A 171 1.49 1.66 27.74
CA GLU A 171 2.39 0.57 27.39
C GLU A 171 2.79 0.65 25.92
N ALA A 172 4.00 0.17 25.60
CA ALA A 172 4.47 0.17 24.22
C ALA A 172 5.43 -1.00 23.94
N VAL A 173 5.50 -1.37 22.66
CA VAL A 173 6.52 -2.28 22.13
C VAL A 173 7.28 -1.58 21.01
N LEU A 174 8.60 -1.46 21.14
CA LEU A 174 9.47 -1.00 20.08
C LEU A 174 9.90 -2.18 19.19
N ASP A 175 9.79 -2.02 17.88
CA ASP A 175 10.16 -2.99 16.86
C ASP A 175 11.32 -2.46 16.03
N SER A 176 12.51 -3.05 16.20
CA SER A 176 13.75 -2.60 15.53
C SER A 176 13.89 -3.09 14.08
N LEU A 177 12.93 -3.87 13.58
CA LEU A 177 12.87 -4.25 12.16
C LEU A 177 12.06 -3.26 11.33
N ALA A 178 11.40 -2.32 11.98
CA ALA A 178 10.46 -1.40 11.37
C ALA A 178 11.08 -0.02 11.13
N GLY A 179 10.33 0.82 10.45
CA GLY A 179 10.75 2.17 10.07
C GLY A 179 9.83 2.66 8.98
N PHE A 180 10.39 3.31 7.97
CA PHE A 180 9.61 3.70 6.79
C PHE A 180 10.45 3.65 5.52
N VAL A 181 9.77 3.70 4.39
CA VAL A 181 10.36 3.83 3.06
C VAL A 181 10.09 5.22 2.51
N ARG A 182 11.08 5.84 1.86
CA ARG A 182 10.93 7.10 1.11
C ARG A 182 10.20 6.83 -0.20
N CYS A 183 8.87 6.85 -0.15
CA CYS A 183 8.02 6.18 -1.13
C CYS A 183 8.13 6.77 -2.54
N SER A 184 8.08 8.11 -2.68
CA SER A 184 8.31 8.77 -3.97
C SER A 184 9.71 8.50 -4.52
N ASN A 185 10.75 8.60 -3.70
CA ASN A 185 12.13 8.31 -4.11
C ASN A 185 12.28 6.85 -4.57
N ALA A 186 11.62 5.92 -3.88
CA ALA A 186 11.61 4.53 -4.25
C ALA A 186 10.87 4.29 -5.58
N CYS A 187 9.69 4.89 -5.80
CA CYS A 187 9.01 4.79 -7.08
C CYS A 187 9.85 5.37 -8.23
N ALA A 188 10.45 6.55 -8.05
CA ALA A 188 11.34 7.15 -9.03
C ALA A 188 12.57 6.27 -9.32
N HIS A 189 13.15 5.63 -8.29
CA HIS A 189 14.25 4.67 -8.45
C HIS A 189 13.82 3.44 -9.26
N TYR A 190 12.73 2.79 -8.86
CA TYR A 190 12.25 1.58 -9.52
C TYR A 190 11.75 1.86 -10.95
N GLN A 191 11.24 3.06 -11.24
CA GLN A 191 10.94 3.51 -12.60
C GLN A 191 12.21 3.58 -13.46
N LYS A 192 13.31 4.13 -12.93
CA LYS A 192 14.62 4.12 -13.62
C LYS A 192 15.18 2.71 -13.81
N VAL A 193 15.05 1.84 -12.81
CA VAL A 193 15.46 0.42 -12.92
C VAL A 193 14.66 -0.30 -14.01
N ALA A 194 13.35 -0.10 -14.05
CA ALA A 194 12.48 -0.66 -15.09
C ALA A 194 12.86 -0.15 -16.50
N ALA A 195 13.05 1.16 -16.65
CA ALA A 195 13.48 1.75 -17.92
C ALA A 195 14.85 1.22 -18.37
N GLY A 196 15.81 1.08 -17.44
CA GLY A 196 17.12 0.49 -17.72
C GLY A 196 17.07 -0.98 -18.17
N LYS A 197 16.02 -1.72 -17.80
CA LYS A 197 15.74 -3.08 -18.29
C LYS A 197 14.97 -3.12 -19.62
N GLY A 198 14.61 -1.96 -20.17
CA GLY A 198 13.89 -1.83 -21.44
C GLY A 198 12.36 -1.78 -21.32
N VAL A 199 11.81 -1.55 -20.12
CA VAL A 199 10.37 -1.25 -19.97
C VAL A 199 10.08 0.11 -20.60
N LYS A 200 9.06 0.17 -21.45
CA LYS A 200 8.58 1.41 -22.08
C LYS A 200 7.53 2.08 -21.21
N PHE A 201 7.44 3.42 -21.26
CA PHE A 201 6.49 4.19 -20.45
C PHE A 201 5.73 5.19 -21.32
N HIS A 202 4.44 5.33 -21.05
CA HIS A 202 3.59 6.43 -21.50
C HIS A 202 3.02 7.13 -20.26
N PHE A 203 3.33 8.41 -20.11
CA PHE A 203 2.93 9.21 -18.95
C PHE A 203 2.02 10.37 -19.36
N GLY A 204 1.27 10.87 -18.39
CA GLY A 204 0.47 12.08 -18.54
C GLY A 204 -1.01 11.84 -18.85
N PRO A 205 -1.82 12.91 -18.78
CA PRO A 205 -3.28 12.82 -18.76
C PRO A 205 -3.91 12.44 -20.11
N GLN A 206 -3.12 12.36 -21.18
CA GLN A 206 -3.57 12.00 -22.54
C GLN A 206 -2.93 10.68 -23.00
N GLU A 207 -1.61 10.66 -23.16
CA GLU A 207 -0.84 9.54 -23.71
C GLU A 207 -0.71 8.36 -22.72
N GLY A 208 -0.63 8.63 -21.42
CA GLY A 208 -0.53 7.60 -20.38
C GLY A 208 -1.86 7.25 -19.69
N ALA A 209 -2.88 8.11 -19.86
CA ALA A 209 -4.19 7.88 -19.27
C ALA A 209 -5.01 6.92 -20.13
N VAL A 210 -5.32 5.74 -19.58
CA VAL A 210 -6.18 4.76 -20.25
C VAL A 210 -7.64 5.22 -20.22
N ASP A 211 -8.31 5.11 -21.36
CA ASP A 211 -9.75 5.32 -21.54
C ASP A 211 -10.51 4.01 -21.35
N TYR A 212 -10.22 3.00 -22.18
CA TYR A 212 -10.85 1.67 -22.08
C TYR A 212 -9.96 0.53 -22.61
N LEU A 213 -10.29 -0.70 -22.21
CA LEU A 213 -9.67 -1.93 -22.73
C LEU A 213 -10.27 -2.30 -24.09
N VAL A 214 -9.43 -2.63 -25.07
CA VAL A 214 -9.89 -3.06 -26.40
C VAL A 214 -10.33 -4.51 -26.32
N LYS A 215 -11.59 -4.77 -26.65
CA LYS A 215 -12.24 -6.09 -26.53
C LYS A 215 -12.66 -6.63 -27.89
N VAL A 216 -12.41 -7.91 -28.11
CA VAL A 216 -12.93 -8.69 -29.24
C VAL A 216 -13.65 -9.94 -28.72
N LYS A 217 -14.52 -10.54 -29.53
CA LYS A 217 -15.10 -11.84 -29.17
C LYS A 217 -14.04 -12.93 -29.27
N SER A 218 -13.96 -13.80 -28.27
CA SER A 218 -13.03 -14.94 -28.34
C SER A 218 -13.60 -16.03 -29.24
N ASP A 219 -12.77 -16.51 -30.16
CA ASP A 219 -13.05 -17.68 -30.98
C ASP A 219 -12.77 -19.00 -30.22
N ILE A 220 -11.99 -18.94 -29.13
CA ILE A 220 -11.52 -20.09 -28.36
C ILE A 220 -12.41 -20.35 -27.13
N GLU A 221 -12.90 -19.29 -26.48
CA GLU A 221 -13.83 -19.37 -25.35
C GLU A 221 -15.16 -18.67 -25.68
N PRO A 222 -16.09 -19.37 -26.38
CA PRO A 222 -17.36 -18.78 -26.81
C PRO A 222 -18.14 -18.13 -25.66
N GLY A 223 -18.64 -16.92 -25.90
CA GLY A 223 -19.39 -16.14 -24.92
C GLY A 223 -18.55 -15.21 -24.04
N LYS A 224 -17.22 -15.28 -24.12
CA LYS A 224 -16.31 -14.34 -23.44
C LYS A 224 -15.68 -13.34 -24.41
N ASP A 225 -15.32 -12.19 -23.86
CA ASP A 225 -14.48 -11.21 -24.54
C ASP A 225 -13.00 -11.51 -24.27
N LYS A 226 -12.16 -11.37 -25.30
CA LYS A 226 -10.71 -11.31 -25.19
C LYS A 226 -10.28 -9.84 -25.22
N VAL A 227 -9.39 -9.44 -24.33
CA VAL A 227 -8.70 -8.15 -24.41
C VAL A 227 -7.47 -8.27 -25.30
N THR A 228 -7.31 -7.36 -26.26
CA THR A 228 -6.17 -7.35 -27.20
C THR A 228 -5.27 -6.14 -27.04
N GLY A 229 -5.51 -5.32 -26.01
CA GLY A 229 -4.81 -4.07 -25.81
C GLY A 229 -5.64 -3.05 -25.03
N LEU A 230 -5.25 -1.78 -25.14
CA LEU A 230 -5.92 -0.67 -24.50
C LEU A 230 -5.94 0.56 -25.41
N LYS A 231 -6.86 1.49 -25.13
CA LYS A 231 -6.90 2.81 -25.78
C LYS A 231 -6.64 3.90 -24.76
N THR A 232 -5.77 4.84 -25.09
CA THR A 232 -5.42 6.01 -24.28
C THR A 232 -6.31 7.21 -24.64
N LYS A 233 -6.33 8.22 -23.76
CA LYS A 233 -7.23 9.39 -23.90
C LYS A 233 -6.89 10.28 -25.09
N ASP A 234 -5.67 10.23 -25.60
CA ASP A 234 -5.26 10.84 -26.87
C ASP A 234 -5.87 10.15 -28.12
N GLY A 235 -6.55 9.01 -27.94
CA GLY A 235 -7.20 8.26 -28.99
C GLY A 235 -6.35 7.13 -29.60
N VAL A 236 -5.12 6.93 -29.13
CA VAL A 236 -4.20 5.90 -29.65
C VAL A 236 -4.55 4.53 -29.08
N VAL A 237 -4.50 3.50 -29.95
CA VAL A 237 -4.69 2.11 -29.57
C VAL A 237 -3.32 1.44 -29.44
N HIS A 238 -3.12 0.73 -28.33
CA HIS A 238 -1.91 -0.02 -28.03
C HIS A 238 -2.25 -1.50 -27.90
N ASP A 239 -1.80 -2.30 -28.87
CA ASP A 239 -1.99 -3.75 -28.86
C ASP A 239 -1.09 -4.42 -27.81
N ALA A 240 -1.60 -5.46 -27.17
CA ALA A 240 -0.86 -6.31 -26.23
C ALA A 240 -1.46 -7.72 -26.16
N ASP A 241 -0.62 -8.73 -25.92
CA ASP A 241 -1.08 -10.11 -25.70
C ASP A 241 -1.86 -10.25 -24.38
N ALA A 242 -1.50 -9.46 -23.36
CA ALA A 242 -2.27 -9.34 -22.13
C ALA A 242 -2.17 -7.93 -21.53
N VAL A 243 -3.22 -7.54 -20.81
CA VAL A 243 -3.28 -6.28 -20.06
C VAL A 243 -3.31 -6.54 -18.56
N VAL A 244 -2.44 -5.86 -17.82
CA VAL A 244 -2.38 -5.87 -16.36
C VAL A 244 -3.02 -4.61 -15.81
N VAL A 245 -4.04 -4.76 -14.96
CA VAL A 245 -4.66 -3.66 -14.21
C VAL A 245 -3.98 -3.52 -12.84
N ALA A 246 -3.16 -2.49 -12.68
CA ALA A 246 -2.45 -2.13 -11.45
C ALA A 246 -2.73 -0.67 -11.02
N ALA A 247 -3.89 -0.13 -11.43
CA ALA A 247 -4.25 1.28 -11.33
C ALA A 247 -4.72 1.76 -9.93
N GLY A 248 -4.37 1.04 -8.85
CA GLY A 248 -4.72 1.42 -7.48
C GLY A 248 -6.21 1.74 -7.28
N SER A 249 -6.51 2.92 -6.74
CA SER A 249 -7.89 3.37 -6.47
C SER A 249 -8.70 3.71 -7.73
N PHE A 250 -8.10 3.56 -8.91
CA PHE A 250 -8.76 3.71 -10.21
C PHE A 250 -9.01 2.36 -10.89
N SER A 251 -8.62 1.23 -10.28
CA SER A 251 -8.73 -0.09 -10.89
C SER A 251 -10.18 -0.46 -11.25
N THR A 252 -11.16 -0.11 -10.43
CA THR A 252 -12.59 -0.39 -10.71
C THR A 252 -13.14 0.42 -11.88
N GLN A 253 -12.63 1.64 -12.10
CA GLN A 253 -13.03 2.48 -13.24
C GLN A 253 -12.46 1.96 -14.57
N ILE A 254 -11.31 1.28 -14.54
CA ILE A 254 -10.71 0.62 -15.72
C ILE A 254 -11.32 -0.77 -15.95
N LEU A 255 -11.57 -1.51 -14.86
CA LEU A 255 -12.09 -2.87 -14.89
C LEU A 255 -13.26 -3.03 -13.90
N PRO A 256 -14.50 -2.72 -14.32
CA PRO A 256 -15.68 -2.78 -13.46
C PRO A 256 -15.96 -4.13 -12.82
N ASP A 257 -15.47 -5.24 -13.40
CA ASP A 257 -15.51 -6.59 -12.81
C ASP A 257 -14.95 -6.65 -11.38
N LEU A 258 -14.09 -5.69 -11.00
CA LEU A 258 -13.51 -5.59 -9.67
C LEU A 258 -14.45 -4.97 -8.61
N SER A 259 -15.62 -4.46 -8.99
CA SER A 259 -16.45 -3.63 -8.10
C SER A 259 -16.98 -4.38 -6.87
N TYR A 260 -17.14 -5.71 -6.95
CA TYR A 260 -17.45 -6.52 -5.76
C TYR A 260 -16.25 -6.66 -4.83
N HIS A 261 -15.06 -6.89 -5.39
CA HIS A 261 -13.85 -7.25 -4.64
C HIS A 261 -13.13 -6.05 -4.04
N LEU A 262 -13.29 -4.88 -4.64
CA LEU A 262 -12.52 -3.69 -4.33
C LEU A 262 -13.43 -2.49 -4.05
N GLU A 263 -12.94 -1.61 -3.18
CA GLU A 263 -13.55 -0.31 -2.92
C GLU A 263 -12.47 0.74 -2.80
N SER A 264 -12.60 1.82 -3.58
CA SER A 264 -11.73 2.97 -3.44
C SER A 264 -12.05 3.70 -2.14
N SER A 265 -11.04 3.92 -1.32
CA SER A 265 -11.19 4.59 -0.04
C SER A 265 -9.99 5.50 0.24
N ALA A 266 -10.17 6.51 1.08
CA ALA A 266 -9.12 7.45 1.45
C ALA A 266 -8.79 7.39 2.94
N GLY A 267 -7.50 7.53 3.24
CA GLY A 267 -7.00 7.85 4.57
C GLY A 267 -6.65 9.32 4.69
N SER A 268 -6.73 9.89 5.89
CA SER A 268 -6.45 11.29 6.15
C SER A 268 -4.98 11.49 6.53
N LEU A 269 -4.32 12.47 5.91
CA LEU A 269 -2.94 12.85 6.20
C LEU A 269 -2.88 14.33 6.59
N ALA A 270 -2.11 14.65 7.61
CA ALA A 270 -1.74 16.01 7.98
C ALA A 270 -0.24 16.11 8.17
N THR A 271 0.34 17.26 7.88
CA THR A 271 1.77 17.52 8.09
C THR A 271 2.00 18.76 8.94
N PHE A 272 3.12 18.77 9.65
CA PHE A 272 3.74 19.95 10.25
C PHE A 272 5.12 20.14 9.62
N LYS A 273 5.63 21.37 9.64
CA LYS A 273 6.97 21.68 9.14
C LYS A 273 7.81 22.26 10.27
N ILE A 274 8.97 21.65 10.49
CA ILE A 274 9.98 22.15 11.43
C ILE A 274 10.98 22.97 10.63
N ASP A 275 11.20 24.22 11.03
CA ASP A 275 12.23 25.06 10.44
C ASP A 275 13.64 24.52 10.78
N LYS A 276 14.58 24.58 9.84
CA LYS A 276 15.97 24.13 10.06
C LYS A 276 16.70 24.92 11.16
N SER A 277 16.26 26.15 11.42
CA SER A 277 16.77 26.97 12.52
C SER A 277 16.34 26.46 13.89
N ASN A 278 15.26 25.69 14.01
CA ASN A 278 14.85 25.04 15.25
C ASN A 278 15.60 23.71 15.44
N THR A 279 16.87 23.81 15.82
CA THR A 279 17.77 22.64 15.96
C THR A 279 17.30 21.64 17.01
N GLU A 280 16.59 22.10 18.05
CA GLU A 280 16.05 21.24 19.11
C GLU A 280 14.97 20.29 18.57
N LEU A 281 13.93 20.83 17.91
CA LEU A 281 12.90 19.99 17.31
C LEU A 281 13.42 19.19 16.11
N TRP A 282 14.40 19.75 15.38
CA TRP A 282 15.05 19.07 14.26
C TRP A 282 15.76 17.79 14.70
N ASP A 283 16.54 17.85 15.79
CA ASP A 283 17.23 16.71 16.38
C ASP A 283 16.24 15.76 17.07
N LYS A 284 15.31 16.28 17.89
CA LYS A 284 14.32 15.47 18.63
C LYS A 284 13.53 14.54 17.73
N TYR A 285 13.11 15.03 16.56
CA TYR A 285 12.27 14.26 15.63
C TYR A 285 13.07 13.61 14.50
N SER A 286 14.40 13.61 14.55
CA SER A 286 15.24 12.85 13.59
C SER A 286 14.91 11.35 13.62
N PRO A 287 15.07 10.62 12.49
CA PRO A 287 14.92 9.15 12.46
C PRO A 287 15.84 8.40 13.44
N GLU A 288 16.95 9.01 13.82
CA GLU A 288 17.95 8.50 14.78
C GLU A 288 17.41 8.50 16.21
N ARG A 289 16.58 9.49 16.57
CA ARG A 289 16.03 9.65 17.93
C ARG A 289 14.56 9.29 18.05
N PHE A 290 13.79 9.46 16.97
CA PHE A 290 12.34 9.31 17.00
C PHE A 290 11.89 8.14 16.11
N PRO A 291 11.25 7.10 16.69
CA PRO A 291 10.75 5.99 15.90
C PRO A 291 9.49 6.39 15.14
N VAL A 292 9.13 5.59 14.14
CA VAL A 292 7.75 5.57 13.68
C VAL A 292 6.85 5.27 14.88
N MET A 293 5.72 5.96 14.96
CA MET A 293 4.73 5.68 16.00
C MET A 293 3.43 5.19 15.41
N THR A 294 2.84 4.21 16.09
CA THR A 294 1.44 3.89 15.91
C THR A 294 0.74 3.74 17.23
N TRP A 295 -0.48 4.25 17.29
CA TRP A 295 -1.36 4.11 18.44
C TRP A 295 -2.68 3.50 17.98
N LYS A 296 -3.42 2.91 18.90
CA LYS A 296 -4.85 2.60 18.75
C LYS A 296 -5.55 3.15 19.97
N SER A 297 -6.53 4.03 19.80
CA SER A 297 -7.24 4.64 20.93
C SER A 297 -8.14 3.65 21.69
N THR A 298 -8.55 2.55 21.04
CA THR A 298 -9.24 1.40 21.68
C THR A 298 -8.89 0.09 20.96
N PRO A 299 -9.18 -1.11 21.53
CA PRO A 299 -8.79 -2.41 20.97
C PRO A 299 -9.33 -2.71 19.55
N ARG A 300 -10.44 -2.06 19.14
CA ARG A 300 -11.05 -2.16 17.80
C ARG A 300 -11.03 -0.83 17.02
N ALA A 301 -10.47 0.22 17.61
CA ALA A 301 -10.31 1.52 16.98
C ALA A 301 -8.95 1.61 16.24
N PRO A 302 -8.77 2.64 15.43
CA PRO A 302 -7.90 2.56 14.26
C PRO A 302 -6.45 2.93 14.51
N LEU A 303 -5.64 2.62 13.50
CA LEU A 303 -4.19 2.75 13.52
C LEU A 303 -3.75 4.18 13.16
N TRP A 304 -3.13 4.86 14.11
CA TRP A 304 -2.41 6.13 13.91
C TRP A 304 -1.02 5.86 13.34
N LYS A 305 -0.46 6.75 12.51
CA LYS A 305 0.86 6.57 11.88
C LYS A 305 1.62 7.90 11.83
N ARG A 306 2.86 7.97 12.33
CA ARG A 306 3.71 9.17 12.22
C ARG A 306 5.06 8.92 11.56
N TYR A 307 5.57 9.94 10.88
CA TYR A 307 6.91 10.03 10.31
C TYR A 307 7.47 11.44 10.45
N ARG A 308 8.79 11.60 10.54
CA ARG A 308 9.47 12.83 10.13
C ARG A 308 10.59 12.42 9.21
N GLU A 309 10.62 12.93 7.98
CA GLU A 309 11.61 12.42 7.02
C GLU A 309 11.69 13.08 5.66
N THR A 310 11.63 14.41 5.64
CA THR A 310 11.94 15.09 4.39
C THR A 310 13.08 16.07 4.64
N PRO A 311 14.01 16.26 3.68
CA PRO A 311 15.05 17.29 3.76
C PRO A 311 14.48 18.69 4.08
N GLU A 312 13.17 18.87 3.90
CA GLU A 312 12.38 20.07 4.15
C GLU A 312 11.76 20.15 5.56
N GLY A 313 11.98 19.14 6.43
CA GLY A 313 11.58 19.16 7.84
C GLY A 313 10.15 18.74 8.13
N LEU A 314 9.52 17.95 7.24
CA LEU A 314 8.12 17.56 7.40
C LEU A 314 7.92 16.43 8.41
N VAL A 315 7.00 16.66 9.34
CA VAL A 315 6.40 15.68 10.24
C VAL A 315 5.03 15.31 9.69
N LYS A 316 4.80 14.06 9.30
CA LYS A 316 3.53 13.59 8.77
C LYS A 316 2.79 12.70 9.75
N ILE A 317 1.49 12.92 9.88
CA ILE A 317 0.54 12.13 10.67
C ILE A 317 -0.51 11.55 9.71
N GLY A 318 -0.72 10.25 9.77
CA GLY A 318 -1.76 9.53 9.06
C GLY A 318 -2.80 8.98 10.02
N TYR A 319 -4.06 9.25 9.70
CA TYR A 319 -5.24 8.71 10.35
C TYR A 319 -5.97 7.78 9.39
N ARG A 320 -6.06 6.50 9.75
CA ARG A 320 -6.82 5.49 9.00
C ARG A 320 -8.06 5.03 9.76
N GLY A 321 -8.66 5.93 10.52
CA GLY A 321 -9.75 5.57 11.40
C GLY A 321 -11.11 5.49 10.81
N VAL A 322 -11.36 6.41 9.92
CA VAL A 322 -12.39 6.27 8.94
C VAL A 322 -11.67 6.09 7.62
N LYS A 323 -12.08 5.07 6.86
CA LYS A 323 -11.62 4.86 5.49
C LYS A 323 -12.64 5.53 4.58
N TRP A 324 -12.46 6.79 4.28
CA TRP A 324 -13.46 7.61 3.62
C TRP A 324 -13.80 7.08 2.23
N THR A 325 -15.07 7.05 1.87
CA THR A 325 -15.58 6.70 0.54
C THR A 325 -16.20 7.92 -0.12
N ASN A 326 -16.34 7.89 -1.44
CA ASN A 326 -17.03 8.93 -2.21
C ASN A 326 -17.91 8.20 -3.23
N PHE A 327 -19.12 7.87 -2.80
CA PHE A 327 -20.05 7.13 -3.65
C PHE A 327 -20.61 8.03 -4.77
N GLN A 328 -20.51 7.52 -5.99
CA GLN A 328 -20.99 8.16 -7.21
C GLN A 328 -21.82 7.16 -8.02
N PRO A 329 -22.74 7.60 -8.89
CA PRO A 329 -23.46 6.71 -9.79
C PRO A 329 -22.51 5.80 -10.57
N ALA A 330 -22.76 4.49 -10.52
CA ALA A 330 -21.96 3.52 -11.25
C ALA A 330 -22.41 3.45 -12.73
N PRO A 331 -21.49 3.16 -13.68
CA PRO A 331 -21.85 2.89 -15.07
C PRO A 331 -22.90 1.78 -15.23
N LYS A 332 -23.72 1.86 -16.28
CA LYS A 332 -24.94 1.06 -16.49
C LYS A 332 -24.74 -0.47 -16.53
N ASP A 333 -23.51 -0.96 -16.69
CA ASP A 333 -23.19 -2.39 -16.77
C ASP A 333 -22.17 -2.84 -15.69
N THR A 334 -22.06 -2.08 -14.60
CA THR A 334 -21.17 -2.43 -13.49
C THR A 334 -21.69 -3.70 -12.79
N PRO A 335 -20.90 -4.80 -12.72
CA PRO A 335 -21.39 -6.09 -12.24
C PRO A 335 -21.91 -6.10 -10.79
N PHE A 336 -21.36 -5.23 -9.95
CA PHE A 336 -21.81 -5.02 -8.58
C PHE A 336 -21.85 -3.53 -8.24
N THR A 337 -22.93 -3.11 -7.60
CA THR A 337 -23.14 -1.73 -7.10
C THR A 337 -23.78 -1.78 -5.71
N GLN A 338 -23.65 -0.71 -4.95
CA GLN A 338 -24.37 -0.49 -3.70
C GLN A 338 -25.34 0.68 -3.92
N ASP A 339 -26.63 0.37 -3.99
CA ASP A 339 -27.70 1.33 -4.33
C ASP A 339 -27.45 2.09 -5.64
N GLY A 340 -26.98 1.37 -6.67
CA GLY A 340 -26.65 1.95 -7.98
C GLY A 340 -25.36 2.78 -7.99
N GLN A 341 -24.58 2.76 -6.91
CA GLN A 341 -23.38 3.56 -6.74
C GLN A 341 -22.14 2.70 -6.45
N TRP A 342 -20.98 3.32 -6.64
CA TRP A 342 -19.67 2.80 -6.25
C TRP A 342 -18.77 3.93 -5.72
N SER A 343 -17.77 3.59 -4.91
CA SER A 343 -16.82 4.60 -4.42
C SER A 343 -15.72 4.86 -5.45
N VAL A 344 -15.47 6.12 -5.77
CA VAL A 344 -14.38 6.57 -6.66
C VAL A 344 -13.57 7.69 -6.02
N PRO A 345 -12.28 7.86 -6.37
CA PRO A 345 -11.49 8.97 -5.84
C PRO A 345 -12.12 10.33 -6.09
N LEU A 346 -12.03 11.24 -5.11
CA LEU A 346 -12.37 12.65 -5.27
C LEU A 346 -11.45 13.31 -6.32
N PRO A 347 -11.85 14.47 -6.88
CA PRO A 347 -10.94 15.36 -7.62
C PRO A 347 -9.72 15.78 -6.78
N VAL A 348 -8.62 16.17 -7.42
CA VAL A 348 -7.32 16.40 -6.75
C VAL A 348 -7.41 17.59 -5.80
N GLU A 349 -8.06 18.64 -6.28
CA GLU A 349 -8.34 19.91 -5.61
C GLU A 349 -9.12 19.71 -4.29
N GLU A 350 -10.05 18.76 -4.28
CA GLU A 350 -10.88 18.43 -3.11
C GLU A 350 -10.15 17.54 -2.11
N CYS A 351 -9.12 16.81 -2.54
CA CYS A 351 -8.34 15.94 -1.65
C CYS A 351 -7.52 16.72 -0.60
N SER A 352 -7.40 18.04 -0.69
CA SER A 352 -6.71 18.84 0.34
C SER A 352 -7.52 18.99 1.63
N LEU A 353 -8.84 18.77 1.58
CA LEU A 353 -9.76 18.96 2.71
C LEU A 353 -9.96 17.65 3.47
N LEU A 354 -9.79 17.70 4.80
CA LEU A 354 -10.07 16.55 5.67
C LEU A 354 -11.44 16.72 6.35
N PRO A 355 -12.25 15.66 6.43
CA PRO A 355 -13.48 15.66 7.23
C PRO A 355 -13.20 15.98 8.70
N GLU A 356 -14.15 16.66 9.36
CA GLU A 356 -14.01 17.11 10.76
C GLU A 356 -13.64 15.98 11.74
N PRO A 357 -14.22 14.76 11.68
CA PRO A 357 -13.83 13.68 12.57
C PRO A 357 -12.36 13.30 12.46
N ALA A 358 -11.78 13.38 11.26
CA ALA A 358 -10.35 13.12 11.05
C ALA A 358 -9.49 14.25 11.63
N LEU A 359 -9.88 15.51 11.43
CA LEU A 359 -9.18 16.67 12.01
C LEU A 359 -9.17 16.62 13.54
N TYR A 360 -10.33 16.38 14.15
CA TYR A 360 -10.46 16.24 15.60
C TYR A 360 -9.53 15.14 16.13
N ALA A 361 -9.58 13.98 15.50
CA ALA A 361 -8.84 12.82 15.98
C ALA A 361 -7.32 13.01 15.77
N ILE A 362 -6.87 13.66 14.67
CA ILE A 362 -5.45 14.05 14.49
C ILE A 362 -5.01 15.04 15.57
N LYS A 363 -5.82 16.06 15.89
CA LYS A 363 -5.49 17.02 16.95
C LYS A 363 -5.36 16.34 18.32
N GLN A 364 -6.24 15.39 18.64
CA GLN A 364 -6.12 14.58 19.86
C GLN A 364 -4.84 13.74 19.89
N PHE A 365 -4.42 13.16 18.75
CA PHE A 365 -3.13 12.47 18.67
C PHE A 365 -1.97 13.44 18.92
N VAL A 366 -2.02 14.64 18.32
CA VAL A 366 -0.99 15.66 18.48
C VAL A 366 -0.87 16.11 19.93
N SER A 367 -1.97 16.44 20.60
CA SER A 367 -1.94 16.95 21.98
C SER A 367 -1.31 15.95 22.96
N ILE A 368 -1.51 14.65 22.74
CA ILE A 368 -0.97 13.59 23.61
C ILE A 368 0.50 13.30 23.30
N PHE A 369 0.83 13.10 22.01
CA PHE A 369 2.12 12.53 21.62
C PHE A 369 3.13 13.57 21.17
N LEU A 370 2.66 14.74 20.73
CA LEU A 370 3.44 15.80 20.08
C LEU A 370 3.02 17.20 20.54
N PRO A 371 3.01 17.46 21.86
CA PRO A 371 2.46 18.70 22.41
C PRO A 371 3.11 19.97 21.84
N GLU A 372 4.32 19.88 21.30
CA GLU A 372 5.02 20.99 20.62
C GLU A 372 4.29 21.49 19.37
N PHE A 373 3.43 20.67 18.76
CA PHE A 373 2.61 21.04 17.61
C PHE A 373 1.14 21.32 17.96
N ASP A 374 0.73 21.25 19.22
CA ASP A 374 -0.68 21.34 19.63
C ASP A 374 -1.36 22.65 19.20
N SER A 375 -0.61 23.75 19.28
CA SER A 375 -1.05 25.09 18.83
C SER A 375 -0.56 25.46 17.43
N THR A 376 0.11 24.56 16.72
CA THR A 376 0.65 24.81 15.39
C THR A 376 -0.41 24.49 14.33
N PRO A 377 -0.63 25.34 13.32
CA PRO A 377 -1.49 24.99 12.19
C PRO A 377 -0.84 23.88 11.35
N PHE A 378 -1.65 23.03 10.73
CA PHE A 378 -1.12 22.06 9.76
C PHE A 378 -0.44 22.80 8.61
N PHE A 379 0.75 22.34 8.23
CA PHE A 379 1.46 22.83 7.06
C PHE A 379 0.75 22.39 5.76
N SER A 380 0.26 21.15 5.73
CA SER A 380 -0.58 20.64 4.65
C SER A 380 -1.47 19.49 5.12
N THR A 381 -2.54 19.24 4.37
CA THR A 381 -3.45 18.10 4.57
C THR A 381 -3.76 17.43 3.24
N LYS A 382 -4.01 16.12 3.27
CA LYS A 382 -4.33 15.33 2.07
C LYS A 382 -5.17 14.09 2.40
N LEU A 383 -6.24 13.87 1.65
CA LEU A 383 -6.89 12.58 1.50
C LEU A 383 -6.09 11.73 0.51
N CYS A 384 -5.51 10.64 1.02
CA CYS A 384 -4.74 9.70 0.23
C CYS A 384 -5.63 8.53 -0.18
N TRP A 385 -6.04 8.50 -1.45
CA TRP A 385 -6.85 7.44 -2.02
C TRP A 385 -6.04 6.17 -2.26
N TYR A 386 -6.56 5.04 -1.80
CA TYR A 386 -6.08 3.69 -2.04
C TYR A 386 -7.28 2.76 -2.26
N THR A 387 -7.01 1.46 -2.34
CA THR A 387 -8.06 0.46 -2.60
C THR A 387 -8.07 -0.56 -1.47
N ASP A 388 -9.19 -0.70 -0.79
CA ASP A 388 -9.44 -1.81 0.12
C ASP A 388 -10.01 -3.00 -0.64
N SER A 389 -9.62 -4.20 -0.19
CA SER A 389 -10.22 -5.45 -0.61
C SER A 389 -11.07 -6.06 0.51
N LEU A 390 -11.80 -7.14 0.18
CA LEU A 390 -12.70 -7.87 1.07
C LEU A 390 -12.09 -8.23 2.45
N ASP A 391 -10.82 -8.60 2.50
CA ASP A 391 -10.12 -9.13 3.69
C ASP A 391 -8.85 -8.34 4.04
N ASN A 392 -8.61 -7.19 3.40
CA ASN A 392 -7.36 -6.43 3.41
C ASN A 392 -6.13 -7.17 2.81
N SER A 393 -6.32 -8.29 2.10
CA SER A 393 -5.28 -8.93 1.29
C SER A 393 -5.25 -8.38 -0.13
N PHE A 394 -4.09 -8.46 -0.79
CA PHE A 394 -4.00 -7.97 -2.17
C PHE A 394 -4.85 -8.82 -3.12
N VAL A 395 -5.21 -8.24 -4.25
CA VAL A 395 -5.87 -8.95 -5.35
C VAL A 395 -4.86 -9.03 -6.48
N VAL A 396 -4.20 -10.18 -6.57
CA VAL A 396 -3.31 -10.62 -7.63
C VAL A 396 -3.94 -11.91 -8.17
N SER A 397 -4.84 -11.75 -9.14
CA SER A 397 -5.90 -12.71 -9.52
C SER A 397 -5.42 -14.17 -9.52
N THR A 398 -6.10 -15.14 -8.86
CA THR A 398 -7.28 -15.82 -9.48
C THR A 398 -8.31 -16.66 -8.70
N TYR A 399 -9.35 -17.16 -9.39
CA TYR A 399 -10.46 -17.97 -8.87
C TYR A 399 -9.95 -19.34 -8.37
N PHE A 400 -10.41 -19.77 -7.18
CA PHE A 400 -10.13 -21.11 -6.65
C PHE A 400 -11.47 -21.85 -6.53
N LEU A 401 -11.59 -23.00 -7.19
CA LEU A 401 -12.65 -23.96 -6.88
C LEU A 401 -12.20 -24.78 -5.66
N PRO A 402 -12.92 -24.76 -4.53
CA PRO A 402 -12.62 -25.69 -3.46
C PRO A 402 -12.83 -27.12 -3.97
N LEU A 403 -11.78 -27.94 -3.88
CA LEU A 403 -11.84 -29.39 -4.12
C LEU A 403 -12.72 -30.04 -3.05
N GLN A 404 -14.02 -30.12 -3.32
CA GLN A 404 -14.91 -31.11 -2.73
C GLN A 404 -15.60 -31.85 -3.88
N ASP A 405 -15.26 -33.13 -4.02
CA ASP A 405 -16.01 -34.16 -4.77
C ASP A 405 -16.20 -34.01 -6.29
N ILE A 406 -15.13 -33.75 -7.05
CA ILE A 406 -15.15 -33.94 -8.52
C ILE A 406 -13.95 -34.78 -8.97
N ARG A 407 -14.23 -35.84 -9.76
CA ARG A 407 -13.26 -36.78 -10.32
C ARG A 407 -12.14 -36.04 -11.06
N VAL A 408 -10.90 -36.48 -10.83
CA VAL A 408 -9.63 -35.75 -11.06
C VAL A 408 -9.17 -35.77 -12.54
N ASP A 409 -10.01 -36.18 -13.48
CA ASP A 409 -9.50 -36.65 -14.77
C ASP A 409 -9.92 -35.77 -15.96
N LEU A 410 -10.84 -34.79 -15.80
CA LEU A 410 -11.47 -34.13 -16.97
C LEU A 410 -11.87 -32.64 -16.86
N ILE A 411 -11.51 -31.90 -15.81
CA ILE A 411 -11.66 -30.42 -15.77
C ILE A 411 -10.43 -29.78 -15.08
N LEU A 412 -9.32 -29.73 -15.80
CA LEU A 412 -8.15 -28.90 -15.47
C LEU A 412 -8.10 -27.70 -16.43
N ASN A 413 -9.17 -26.91 -16.48
CA ASN A 413 -9.14 -25.62 -17.16
C ASN A 413 -8.84 -24.52 -16.15
N GLN A 414 -7.53 -24.26 -16.05
CA GLN A 414 -6.82 -23.09 -15.54
C GLN A 414 -7.68 -21.82 -15.46
N ILE A 415 -7.98 -21.36 -14.25
CA ILE A 415 -8.52 -20.01 -14.05
C ILE A 415 -7.42 -19.24 -13.34
N ASP A 416 -6.53 -18.59 -14.11
CA ASP A 416 -5.38 -17.83 -13.58
C ASP A 416 -5.42 -16.30 -13.84
N HIS A 417 -6.43 -15.86 -14.61
CA HIS A 417 -6.73 -14.49 -15.00
C HIS A 417 -8.15 -14.05 -14.60
N VAL A 418 -8.53 -12.80 -14.88
CA VAL A 418 -9.90 -12.32 -14.58
C VAL A 418 -10.91 -13.24 -15.28
N PRO A 419 -11.75 -13.98 -14.53
CA PRO A 419 -12.44 -15.17 -15.06
C PRO A 419 -13.45 -14.86 -16.17
N THR A 420 -13.90 -13.61 -16.25
CA THR A 420 -14.83 -13.09 -17.24
C THR A 420 -14.19 -12.85 -18.61
N TYR A 421 -12.85 -12.77 -18.70
CA TYR A 421 -12.12 -12.57 -19.95
C TYR A 421 -11.46 -13.86 -20.44
N ALA A 422 -11.46 -14.03 -21.76
CA ALA A 422 -10.88 -15.19 -22.42
C ALA A 422 -9.35 -15.13 -22.50
N GLU A 423 -8.75 -16.29 -22.75
CA GLU A 423 -7.36 -16.47 -23.21
C GLU A 423 -6.33 -15.81 -22.31
N LYS A 424 -6.64 -15.71 -21.01
CA LYS A 424 -5.74 -15.12 -20.03
C LYS A 424 -5.35 -13.67 -20.39
N SER A 425 -6.22 -12.95 -21.10
CA SER A 425 -5.94 -11.63 -21.67
C SER A 425 -5.94 -10.48 -20.66
N VAL A 426 -6.50 -10.68 -19.46
CA VAL A 426 -6.53 -9.65 -18.40
C VAL A 426 -6.01 -10.21 -17.08
N PHE A 427 -5.04 -9.52 -16.50
CA PHE A 427 -4.51 -9.80 -15.16
C PHE A 427 -4.71 -8.61 -14.24
N VAL A 428 -4.83 -8.86 -12.94
CA VAL A 428 -5.02 -7.81 -11.94
C VAL A 428 -3.90 -7.91 -10.91
N CYS A 429 -3.32 -6.76 -10.55
CA CYS A 429 -2.30 -6.64 -9.51
C CYS A 429 -2.57 -5.35 -8.72
N THR A 430 -3.53 -5.40 -7.78
CA THR A 430 -4.03 -4.22 -7.06
C THR A 430 -4.54 -4.60 -5.65
N GLY A 431 -5.38 -3.76 -5.02
CA GLY A 431 -6.02 -4.05 -3.74
C GLY A 431 -5.09 -3.84 -2.54
N GLY A 432 -4.21 -2.84 -2.62
CA GLY A 432 -3.12 -2.62 -1.67
C GLY A 432 -3.53 -2.39 -0.20
N SER A 433 -4.82 -2.18 0.10
CA SER A 433 -5.43 -2.15 1.44
C SER A 433 -4.69 -1.29 2.47
N GLY A 434 -4.05 -0.23 1.99
CA GLY A 434 -3.22 0.71 2.74
C GLY A 434 -1.97 0.11 3.38
N HIS A 435 -1.44 -1.00 2.83
CA HIS A 435 -0.20 -1.62 3.30
C HIS A 435 0.76 -2.12 2.21
N GLY A 436 0.41 -1.98 0.92
CA GLY A 436 1.20 -2.44 -0.23
C GLY A 436 2.58 -1.82 -0.44
N ALA A 437 2.77 -0.54 -0.09
CA ALA A 437 3.99 0.21 -0.45
C ALA A 437 5.30 -0.46 -0.03
N LYS A 438 5.31 -1.08 1.16
CA LYS A 438 6.51 -1.72 1.70
C LYS A 438 7.00 -2.92 0.88
N PHE A 439 6.16 -3.49 0.01
CA PHE A 439 6.47 -4.70 -0.75
C PHE A 439 6.98 -4.42 -2.18
N LEU A 440 7.18 -3.15 -2.56
CA LEU A 440 7.69 -2.76 -3.89
C LEU A 440 8.88 -3.62 -4.39
N PRO A 441 9.87 -4.00 -3.56
CA PRO A 441 11.02 -4.77 -4.06
C PRO A 441 10.71 -6.24 -4.41
N VAL A 442 9.66 -6.83 -3.83
CA VAL A 442 9.42 -8.29 -3.88
C VAL A 442 8.07 -8.67 -4.47
N LEU A 443 7.07 -7.79 -4.40
CA LEU A 443 5.69 -8.08 -4.81
C LEU A 443 5.60 -8.56 -6.24
N GLY A 444 6.30 -7.90 -7.15
CA GLY A 444 6.31 -8.20 -8.58
C GLY A 444 6.84 -9.59 -8.88
N LYS A 445 7.84 -10.08 -8.13
CA LYS A 445 8.36 -11.44 -8.29
C LYS A 445 7.27 -12.48 -8.02
N HIS A 446 6.54 -12.31 -6.92
CA HIS A 446 5.40 -13.17 -6.58
C HIS A 446 4.25 -13.02 -7.58
N ALA A 447 3.94 -11.79 -8.01
CA ALA A 447 2.86 -11.53 -8.95
C ALA A 447 3.16 -12.07 -10.36
N ALA A 448 4.39 -11.95 -10.85
CA ALA A 448 4.82 -12.52 -12.12
C ALA A 448 4.80 -14.05 -12.09
N ASP A 449 5.12 -14.66 -10.94
CA ASP A 449 5.00 -16.11 -10.76
C ASP A 449 3.54 -16.59 -10.87
N ILE A 450 2.63 -15.84 -10.25
CA ILE A 450 1.19 -16.09 -10.33
C ILE A 450 0.67 -15.85 -11.76
N PHE A 451 1.16 -14.81 -12.43
CA PHE A 451 0.80 -14.49 -13.81
C PHE A 451 1.15 -15.64 -14.78
N GLU A 452 2.33 -16.25 -14.65
CA GLU A 452 2.78 -17.32 -15.55
C GLU A 452 2.16 -18.68 -15.22
N TYR A 453 2.15 -19.04 -13.94
CA TYR A 453 1.89 -20.41 -13.51
C TYR A 453 0.55 -20.59 -12.82
N GLY A 454 -0.10 -19.50 -12.40
CA GLY A 454 -1.45 -19.60 -11.88
C GLY A 454 -1.56 -20.42 -10.60
N ASP A 455 -2.46 -21.40 -10.59
CA ASP A 455 -2.57 -22.41 -9.51
C ASP A 455 -1.30 -23.24 -9.29
N GLN A 456 -0.42 -23.33 -10.30
CA GLN A 456 0.89 -24.00 -10.18
C GLN A 456 2.00 -23.06 -9.67
N SER A 457 1.66 -21.83 -9.29
CA SER A 457 2.62 -20.87 -8.75
C SER A 457 3.33 -21.38 -7.50
N SER A 458 4.63 -21.16 -7.45
CA SER A 458 5.49 -21.41 -6.29
C SER A 458 5.34 -20.36 -5.18
N SER A 459 4.62 -19.27 -5.47
CA SER A 459 4.39 -18.18 -4.53
C SER A 459 3.49 -18.63 -3.37
N PHE A 460 4.03 -18.59 -2.15
CA PHE A 460 3.23 -18.83 -0.94
C PHE A 460 2.11 -17.79 -0.73
N MET A 461 2.14 -16.68 -1.48
CA MET A 461 1.09 -15.66 -1.48
C MET A 461 -0.09 -15.99 -2.42
N ARG A 462 0.06 -16.96 -3.34
CA ARG A 462 -0.99 -17.31 -4.32
C ARG A 462 -2.36 -17.60 -3.67
N PRO A 463 -2.49 -18.41 -2.60
CA PRO A 463 -3.78 -18.64 -1.94
C PRO A 463 -4.40 -17.36 -1.37
N PHE A 464 -3.52 -16.42 -0.95
CA PHE A 464 -3.89 -15.18 -0.29
C PHE A 464 -4.06 -14.00 -1.23
N TRP A 465 -3.70 -14.06 -2.51
CA TRP A 465 -3.94 -12.95 -3.45
C TRP A 465 -4.99 -13.24 -4.53
N ARG A 466 -5.53 -14.44 -4.49
CA ARG A 466 -6.49 -14.97 -5.44
C ARG A 466 -7.74 -14.08 -5.61
N TRP A 467 -8.41 -14.16 -6.77
CA TRP A 467 -9.76 -13.66 -6.99
C TRP A 467 -10.76 -14.42 -6.09
N ARG A 468 -11.57 -13.68 -5.33
CA ARG A 468 -12.39 -14.22 -4.22
C ARG A 468 -13.85 -13.78 -4.29
N PRO A 469 -14.65 -14.29 -5.24
CA PRO A 469 -16.07 -13.98 -5.29
C PRO A 469 -16.85 -14.65 -4.15
N ASP A 470 -16.24 -15.65 -3.50
CA ASP A 470 -16.76 -16.38 -2.35
C ASP A 470 -16.58 -15.65 -1.01
N ALA A 471 -15.70 -14.64 -0.95
CA ALA A 471 -15.45 -13.91 0.29
C ALA A 471 -16.51 -12.80 0.49
N PRO A 472 -17.10 -12.66 1.69
CA PRO A 472 -18.04 -11.60 1.96
C PRO A 472 -17.35 -10.23 2.04
N ARG A 473 -18.05 -9.16 1.66
CA ARG A 473 -17.62 -7.77 1.94
C ARG A 473 -17.56 -7.56 3.46
N ARG A 474 -16.42 -7.05 3.93
CA ARG A 474 -16.09 -6.75 5.32
C ARG A 474 -15.19 -5.52 5.37
N ASN A 475 -14.76 -5.12 6.58
CA ASN A 475 -13.81 -4.04 6.80
C ASN A 475 -14.35 -2.66 6.37
N GLY A 476 -15.67 -2.50 6.44
CA GLY A 476 -16.42 -1.29 6.11
C GLY A 476 -17.05 -1.36 4.72
N LEU A 477 -16.60 -2.25 3.82
CA LEU A 477 -17.10 -2.37 2.45
C LEU A 477 -18.60 -2.72 2.41
N GLU A 478 -19.13 -3.26 3.50
CA GLU A 478 -20.54 -3.57 3.73
C GLU A 478 -21.43 -2.33 4.01
N GLU A 479 -20.85 -1.18 4.39
CA GLU A 479 -21.61 -0.01 4.87
C GLU A 479 -22.33 0.77 3.76
N GLY A 480 -21.79 0.76 2.53
CA GLY A 480 -22.42 1.38 1.36
C GLY A 480 -22.56 2.91 1.42
N PRO A 481 -23.33 3.52 0.50
CA PRO A 481 -23.45 4.97 0.36
C PRO A 481 -24.15 5.67 1.55
N GLY A 482 -24.99 4.96 2.29
CA GLY A 482 -25.61 5.45 3.53
C GLY A 482 -24.71 5.35 4.77
N GLY A 483 -23.52 4.77 4.63
CA GLY A 483 -22.59 4.54 5.73
C GLY A 483 -21.86 5.81 6.20
N PRO A 484 -21.35 5.82 7.44
CA PRO A 484 -20.63 6.97 8.03
C PRO A 484 -19.29 7.26 7.34
N ARG A 485 -18.77 6.32 6.54
CA ARG A 485 -17.55 6.48 5.75
C ARG A 485 -17.73 7.36 4.51
N ASN A 486 -18.95 7.54 4.02
CA ASN A 486 -19.18 8.32 2.80
C ASN A 486 -18.97 9.82 3.08
N ILE A 487 -18.05 10.44 2.35
CA ILE A 487 -17.67 11.83 2.53
C ILE A 487 -18.84 12.77 2.29
N SER A 488 -19.81 12.43 1.44
CA SER A 488 -20.97 13.31 1.20
C SER A 488 -21.80 13.65 2.44
N HIS A 489 -21.60 12.94 3.56
CA HIS A 489 -22.28 13.17 4.83
C HIS A 489 -21.48 14.04 5.82
N ASN A 490 -20.26 14.43 5.49
CA ASN A 490 -19.34 15.19 6.35
C ASN A 490 -18.80 16.41 5.62
#